data_AF-A0A2C9LP54-F1
#
_entry.id   AF-A0A2C9LP54-F1
#
_cell.length_a   1.000
_cell.length_b   1.000
_cell.length_c   1.000
_cell.angle_alpha   90.00
_cell.angle_beta   90.00
_cell.angle_gamma   90.00
#
_symmetry.space_group_name_H-M   'P 1'
#
loop_
_entity.id
_entity.type
_entity.pdbx_description
1 polymer ?
#
loop_
_entity_poly.entity_id
_entity_poly.type
_entity_poly.pdbx_seq_one_letter_code
_entity_poly.pdbx_strand_id
1 'polypeptide(L)'
;MCQCESGWKCDSVNGSCYNNLVSTTQTTTASQSCSSATCNTNKHELCVDKTSGYECVCKSGFMRANTNLECTEISSYNYTLTFGWDMSNVNLDKDSEDHKKVKDECETQMTKSLKEKKVDVVLFSITNLRFHFHLFV
;
A
#
# COMPACT_ATOMS: atom_id res chain seq x y z
N MET A 1 -22.22 -15.89 23.77
CA MET A 1 -23.33 -15.04 24.27
C MET A 1 -23.80 -14.21 23.09
N CYS A 2 -25.05 -14.37 22.63
CA CYS A 2 -25.56 -13.60 21.49
C CYS A 2 -25.58 -12.10 21.82
N GLN A 3 -24.99 -11.26 20.98
CA GLN A 3 -25.15 -9.80 21.02
C GLN A 3 -26.11 -9.39 19.91
N CYS A 4 -27.41 -9.55 20.14
CA CYS A 4 -28.44 -9.12 19.20
C CYS A 4 -28.81 -7.64 19.43
N GLU A 5 -29.19 -6.94 18.36
CA GLU A 5 -29.71 -5.57 18.44
C GLU A 5 -31.04 -5.51 19.20
N SER A 6 -31.39 -4.32 19.69
CA SER A 6 -32.64 -4.08 20.41
C SER A 6 -33.85 -4.47 19.54
N GLY A 7 -34.66 -5.41 20.03
CA GLY A 7 -35.83 -5.94 19.32
C GLY A 7 -35.63 -7.30 18.62
N TRP A 8 -34.42 -7.85 18.62
CA TRP A 8 -34.10 -9.16 18.05
C TRP A 8 -33.94 -10.23 19.15
N LYS A 9 -34.38 -11.46 18.86
CA LYS A 9 -34.29 -12.62 19.76
C LYS A 9 -33.18 -13.56 19.30
N CYS A 10 -32.43 -14.12 20.25
CA CYS A 10 -31.37 -15.09 19.98
C CYS A 10 -31.94 -16.52 19.94
N ASP A 11 -31.58 -17.27 18.90
CA ASP A 11 -31.75 -18.71 18.82
C ASP A 11 -30.62 -19.39 19.60
N SER A 12 -31.00 -20.12 20.65
CA SER A 12 -30.05 -20.79 21.55
C SER A 12 -29.36 -22.00 20.93
N VAL A 13 -29.82 -22.50 19.78
CA VAL A 13 -29.29 -23.69 19.11
C VAL A 13 -28.17 -23.31 18.13
N ASN A 14 -28.38 -22.27 17.33
CA ASN A 14 -27.41 -21.87 16.29
C ASN A 14 -26.76 -20.49 16.56
N GLY A 15 -27.19 -19.75 17.58
CA GLY A 15 -26.64 -18.44 17.93
C GLY A 15 -27.09 -17.30 17.00
N SER A 16 -28.08 -17.53 16.14
CA SER A 16 -28.60 -16.52 15.20
C SER A 16 -29.61 -15.58 15.84
N CYS A 17 -29.68 -14.34 15.36
CA CYS A 17 -30.67 -13.35 15.79
C CYS A 17 -31.85 -13.32 14.80
N TYR A 18 -33.08 -13.46 15.30
CA TYR A 18 -34.31 -13.41 14.50
C TYR A 18 -35.31 -12.38 15.05
N ASN A 19 -36.16 -11.84 14.17
CA ASN A 19 -37.25 -10.94 14.53
C ASN A 19 -38.55 -11.41 13.88
N ASN A 20 -39.61 -11.54 14.67
CA ASN A 20 -40.91 -12.02 14.19
C ASN A 20 -41.65 -11.01 13.27
N LEU A 21 -41.17 -9.76 13.22
CA LEU A 21 -41.71 -8.70 12.37
C LEU A 21 -41.11 -8.71 10.96
N VAL A 22 -39.96 -9.36 10.75
CA VAL A 22 -39.23 -9.37 9.48
C VAL A 22 -38.69 -10.77 9.21
N SER A 23 -39.12 -11.43 8.13
CA SER A 23 -38.64 -12.77 7.73
C SER A 23 -37.18 -12.83 7.25
N THR A 24 -36.34 -11.88 7.64
CA THR A 24 -34.91 -11.87 7.35
C THR A 24 -34.14 -12.16 8.63
N THR A 25 -33.31 -13.20 8.62
CA THR A 25 -32.31 -13.43 9.67
C THR A 25 -31.30 -12.28 9.64
N GLN A 26 -31.01 -11.67 10.79
CA GLN A 26 -29.88 -10.77 10.90
C GLN A 26 -28.64 -11.64 10.81
N THR A 27 -27.99 -11.65 9.65
CA THR A 27 -26.64 -12.20 9.54
C THR A 27 -25.85 -11.46 10.59
N THR A 28 -25.26 -12.17 11.54
CA THR A 28 -24.19 -11.65 12.39
C THR A 28 -22.99 -11.40 11.49
N THR A 29 -23.10 -10.46 10.56
CA THR A 29 -21.96 -9.64 10.20
C THR A 29 -21.72 -8.83 11.47
N ALA A 30 -20.92 -9.40 12.37
CA ALA A 30 -19.82 -8.62 12.86
C ALA A 30 -19.17 -8.08 11.58
N SER A 31 -19.56 -6.87 11.17
CA SER A 31 -18.64 -6.01 10.48
C SER A 31 -17.44 -6.05 11.42
N GLN A 32 -16.46 -6.90 11.12
CA GLN A 32 -15.20 -6.89 11.81
C GLN A 32 -14.59 -5.58 11.38
N SER A 33 -15.08 -4.49 11.97
CA SER A 33 -14.58 -3.16 11.74
C SER A 33 -13.36 -3.00 12.62
N CYS A 34 -12.65 -1.91 12.43
CA CYS A 34 -11.50 -1.54 13.23
C CYS A 34 -11.80 -1.42 14.73
N SER A 35 -13.07 -1.35 15.12
CA SER A 35 -13.53 -1.44 16.51
C SER A 35 -13.25 -2.79 17.18
N SER A 36 -13.06 -3.85 16.39
CA SER A 36 -12.76 -5.22 16.84
C SER A 36 -11.38 -5.73 16.41
N ALA A 37 -10.56 -4.86 15.82
CA ALA A 37 -9.31 -5.25 15.21
C ALA A 37 -8.20 -5.53 16.23
N THR A 38 -7.41 -6.57 15.95
CA THR A 38 -6.22 -6.95 16.72
C THR A 38 -4.93 -6.30 16.19
N CYS A 39 -5.04 -5.23 15.39
CA CYS A 39 -3.88 -4.55 14.83
C CYS A 39 -3.02 -3.96 15.97
N ASN A 40 -1.72 -4.25 15.92
CA ASN A 40 -0.80 -3.86 16.97
C ASN A 40 -0.24 -2.46 16.70
N THR A 41 -0.81 -1.47 17.36
CA THR A 41 -0.38 -0.07 17.26
C THR A 41 1.07 0.16 17.71
N ASN A 42 1.61 -0.68 18.60
CA ASN A 42 3.02 -0.65 19.02
C ASN A 42 3.97 -1.18 17.94
N LYS A 43 3.46 -1.92 16.96
CA LYS A 43 4.21 -2.41 15.78
C LYS A 43 3.96 -1.56 14.54
N HIS A 44 3.55 -0.31 14.73
CA HIS A 44 3.26 0.63 13.64
C HIS A 44 2.19 0.14 12.65
N GLU A 45 1.22 -0.64 13.12
CA GLU A 45 0.06 -1.04 12.31
C GLU A 45 -1.08 -0.01 12.43
N LEU A 46 -1.87 0.09 11.37
CA LEU A 46 -3.09 0.86 11.25
C LEU A 46 -4.19 -0.09 10.78
N CYS A 47 -5.35 -0.03 11.41
CA CYS A 47 -6.50 -0.76 10.94
C CYS A 47 -7.24 0.01 9.84
N VAL A 48 -7.65 -0.69 8.79
CA VAL A 48 -8.48 -0.16 7.70
C VAL A 48 -9.70 -1.06 7.52
N ASP A 49 -10.89 -0.45 7.57
CA ASP A 49 -12.14 -1.14 7.29
C ASP A 49 -12.22 -1.54 5.81
N LYS A 50 -12.60 -2.78 5.54
CA LYS A 50 -12.88 -3.32 4.21
C LYS A 50 -14.35 -3.69 4.08
N THR A 51 -14.80 -3.86 2.84
CA THR A 51 -16.17 -4.31 2.53
C THR A 51 -16.53 -5.63 3.21
N SER A 52 -15.54 -6.47 3.51
CA SER A 52 -15.67 -7.72 4.25
C SER A 52 -14.66 -7.83 5.40
N GLY A 53 -14.81 -6.99 6.43
CA GLY A 53 -14.01 -7.04 7.65
C GLY A 53 -12.98 -5.91 7.76
N TYR A 54 -11.79 -6.20 8.29
CA TYR A 54 -10.70 -5.23 8.43
C TYR A 54 -9.38 -5.79 7.94
N GLU A 55 -8.45 -4.90 7.63
CA GLU A 55 -7.05 -5.24 7.37
C GLU A 55 -6.13 -4.39 8.25
N CYS A 56 -5.07 -5.01 8.77
CA CYS A 56 -3.98 -4.28 9.42
C CYS A 56 -2.93 -3.94 8.37
N VAL A 57 -2.81 -2.66 8.02
CA VAL A 57 -1.75 -2.15 7.15
C VAL A 57 -0.66 -1.48 7.98
N CYS A 58 0.54 -1.34 7.42
CA CYS A 58 1.56 -0.54 8.08
C CYS A 58 1.21 0.96 7.99
N LYS A 59 1.52 1.72 9.03
CA LYS A 59 1.46 3.18 8.99
C LYS A 59 2.33 3.72 7.86
N SER A 60 1.97 4.88 7.34
CA SER A 60 2.79 5.62 6.37
C SER A 60 4.24 5.73 6.86
N GLY A 61 5.20 5.46 5.97
CA GLY A 61 6.62 5.36 6.30
C GLY A 61 7.09 4.00 6.83
N PHE A 62 6.20 3.01 7.01
CA PHE A 62 6.57 1.66 7.46
C PHE A 62 6.16 0.59 6.43
N MET A 63 6.96 -0.47 6.30
CA MET A 63 6.65 -1.63 5.46
C MET A 63 6.90 -2.92 6.22
N ARG A 64 6.09 -3.94 5.90
CA ARG A 64 6.32 -5.30 6.34
C ARG A 64 7.06 -6.05 5.25
N ALA A 65 8.30 -6.46 5.50
CA ALA A 65 9.00 -7.37 4.60
C ALA A 65 8.35 -8.76 4.69
N ASN A 66 8.35 -9.55 3.61
CA ASN A 66 7.75 -10.90 3.56
C ASN A 66 8.26 -11.85 4.66
N THR A 67 9.43 -11.58 5.24
CA THR A 67 10.06 -12.37 6.30
C THR A 67 9.81 -11.85 7.72
N ASN A 68 9.25 -10.64 7.87
CA ASN A 68 9.10 -9.99 9.17
C ASN A 68 7.63 -9.90 9.59
N LEU A 69 7.38 -10.15 10.87
CA LEU A 69 6.05 -10.05 11.49
C LEU A 69 5.71 -8.60 11.92
N GLU A 70 6.60 -7.63 11.68
CA GLU A 70 6.48 -6.25 12.18
C GLU A 70 6.67 -5.24 11.05
N CYS A 71 5.98 -4.11 11.14
CA CYS A 71 6.20 -3.00 10.24
C CYS A 71 7.49 -2.28 10.64
N THR A 72 8.45 -2.24 9.73
CA THR A 72 9.73 -1.56 9.92
C THR A 72 9.75 -0.23 9.17
N GLU A 73 10.35 0.79 9.76
CA GLU A 73 10.50 2.11 9.11
C GLU A 73 11.28 1.98 7.80
N ILE A 74 10.76 2.56 6.73
CA ILE A 74 11.42 2.60 5.44
C ILE A 74 12.22 3.90 5.38
N SER A 75 13.49 3.84 5.72
CA SER A 75 14.40 4.97 5.54
C SER A 75 14.89 5.09 4.09
N SER A 76 15.00 3.98 3.37
CA SER A 76 15.34 3.94 1.92
C SER A 76 15.01 2.58 1.31
N TYR A 77 14.68 2.55 0.02
CA TYR A 77 14.49 1.31 -0.74
C TYR A 77 15.27 1.37 -2.05
N ASN A 78 16.13 0.38 -2.29
CA ASN A 78 16.94 0.30 -3.51
C ASN A 78 16.21 -0.54 -4.54
N TYR A 79 15.88 0.05 -5.68
CA TYR A 79 15.29 -0.66 -6.80
C TYR A 79 16.04 -0.33 -8.10
N THR A 80 16.02 -1.27 -9.06
CA THR A 80 16.58 -1.09 -10.41
C THR A 80 15.43 -1.07 -11.41
N LEU A 81 15.32 0.01 -12.18
CA LEU A 81 14.35 0.11 -13.27
C LEU A 81 15.06 0.11 -14.62
N THR A 82 14.43 -0.48 -15.62
CA THR A 82 14.86 -0.40 -17.02
C THR A 82 13.66 0.04 -17.85
N PHE A 83 13.85 1.07 -18.65
CA PHE A 83 12.82 1.66 -19.50
C PHE A 83 13.35 1.73 -20.94
N GLY A 84 12.46 1.49 -21.91
CA GLY A 84 12.76 1.71 -23.32
C GLY A 84 12.47 3.16 -23.67
N TRP A 85 13.50 3.99 -23.75
CA TRP A 85 13.38 5.40 -24.16
C TRP A 85 14.20 5.66 -25.42
N ASP A 86 13.68 6.49 -26.31
CA ASP A 86 14.44 7.01 -27.45
C ASP A 86 15.42 8.08 -26.94
N MET A 87 16.71 7.77 -27.03
CA MET A 87 17.82 8.62 -26.59
C MET A 87 18.80 8.90 -27.73
N SER A 88 18.39 8.70 -28.99
CA SER A 88 19.28 8.82 -30.14
C SER A 88 19.92 10.21 -30.32
N ASN A 89 19.29 11.26 -29.76
CA ASN A 89 19.75 12.64 -29.86
C ASN A 89 20.30 13.22 -28.55
N VAL A 90 20.56 12.37 -27.56
CA VAL A 90 21.00 12.81 -26.23
C VAL A 90 22.46 12.39 -26.04
N ASN A 91 23.31 13.30 -25.58
CA ASN A 91 24.65 12.90 -25.16
C ASN A 91 24.55 12.17 -23.81
N LEU A 92 24.93 10.89 -23.79
CA LEU A 92 24.81 10.04 -22.60
C LEU A 92 26.14 9.84 -21.87
N ASP A 93 27.21 10.50 -22.34
CA ASP A 93 28.49 10.55 -21.64
C ASP A 93 28.27 11.04 -20.21
N LYS A 94 28.88 10.36 -19.24
CA LYS A 94 28.65 10.58 -17.80
C LYS A 94 28.88 12.04 -17.36
N ASP A 95 29.82 12.72 -18.03
CA ASP A 95 30.21 14.10 -17.72
C ASP A 95 29.45 15.15 -18.55
N SER A 96 28.60 14.71 -19.50
CA SER A 96 27.81 15.61 -20.32
C SER A 96 26.70 16.30 -19.52
N GLU A 97 26.36 17.53 -19.93
CA GLU A 97 25.24 18.27 -19.35
C GLU A 97 23.90 17.56 -19.57
N ASP A 98 23.77 16.87 -20.72
CA ASP A 98 22.59 16.07 -21.05
C ASP A 98 22.39 14.92 -20.05
N HIS A 99 23.45 14.18 -19.70
CA HIS A 99 23.37 13.12 -18.70
C HIS A 99 22.88 13.63 -17.34
N LYS A 100 23.40 14.77 -16.87
CA LYS A 100 22.97 15.40 -15.61
C LYS A 100 21.50 15.82 -15.70
N LYS A 101 21.12 16.48 -16.80
CA LYS A 101 19.75 16.94 -17.02
C LYS A 101 18.76 15.78 -17.04
N VAL A 102 19.06 14.68 -17.73
CA VAL A 102 18.21 13.48 -17.77
C VAL A 102 18.04 12.89 -16.37
N LYS A 103 19.13 12.81 -15.60
CA LYS A 103 19.08 12.35 -14.21
C LYS A 103 18.16 13.23 -13.35
N ASP A 104 18.38 14.54 -13.36
CA ASP A 104 17.64 15.49 -12.52
C ASP A 104 16.15 15.54 -12.90
N GLU A 105 15.85 15.49 -14.20
CA GLU A 105 14.48 15.46 -14.71
C GLU A 105 13.76 14.18 -14.30
N CYS A 106 14.42 13.02 -14.41
CA CYS A 106 13.86 11.75 -13.97
C CYS A 106 13.60 11.74 -12.44
N GLU A 107 14.55 12.21 -11.63
CA GLU A 107 14.39 12.32 -10.18
C GLU A 107 13.20 13.21 -9.80
N THR A 108 13.08 14.36 -10.46
CA THR A 108 12.02 15.35 -10.22
C THR A 108 10.65 14.80 -10.64
N GLN A 109 10.52 14.30 -11.87
CA GLN A 109 9.25 13.81 -12.39
C GLN A 109 8.76 12.57 -11.64
N MET A 110 9.67 11.65 -11.29
CA MET A 110 9.31 10.46 -10.52
C MET A 110 8.86 10.84 -9.10
N THR A 111 9.61 11.71 -8.41
CA THR A 111 9.22 12.19 -7.07
C THR A 111 7.83 12.84 -7.10
N LYS A 112 7.57 13.69 -8.10
CA LYS A 112 6.25 14.32 -8.28
C LYS A 112 5.16 13.28 -8.52
N SER A 113 5.38 12.34 -9.44
CA SER A 113 4.42 11.29 -9.80
C SER A 113 4.07 10.38 -8.62
N LEU A 114 5.04 10.06 -7.76
CA LEU A 114 4.83 9.26 -6.55
C LEU A 114 3.98 10.01 -5.52
N LYS A 115 4.25 11.31 -5.32
CA LYS A 115 3.44 12.17 -4.43
C LYS A 115 2.00 12.31 -4.91
N GLU A 116 1.78 12.49 -6.22
CA GLU A 116 0.43 12.56 -6.81
C GLU A 116 -0.36 11.25 -6.64
N LYS A 117 0.33 10.11 -6.69
CA LYS A 117 -0.27 8.79 -6.41
C LYS A 117 -0.47 8.50 -4.92
N LYS A 118 -0.26 9.50 -4.04
CA LYS A 118 -0.36 9.39 -2.57
C LYS A 118 0.58 8.32 -1.99
N VAL A 119 1.72 8.08 -2.65
CA VAL A 119 2.79 7.25 -2.07
C VAL A 119 3.60 8.16 -1.15
N ASP A 120 3.83 7.73 0.09
CA ASP A 120 4.60 8.47 1.09
C ASP A 120 6.09 8.40 0.79
N VAL A 121 6.52 9.18 -0.20
CA VAL A 121 7.91 9.26 -0.69
C VAL A 121 8.42 10.68 -0.49
N VAL A 122 9.48 10.81 0.31
CA VAL A 122 10.17 12.08 0.55
C VAL A 122 10.89 12.54 -0.72
N LEU A 123 11.71 11.65 -1.28
CA LEU A 123 12.57 11.89 -2.43
C LEU A 123 12.85 10.57 -3.16
N PHE A 124 12.84 10.62 -4.49
CA PHE A 124 13.44 9.58 -5.33
C PHE A 124 14.80 10.06 -5.83
N SER A 125 15.84 9.25 -5.65
CA SER A 125 17.20 9.52 -6.12
C SER A 125 17.76 8.37 -6.94
N ILE A 126 18.48 8.73 -8.00
CA ILE A 126 19.15 7.84 -8.93
C ILE A 126 20.61 7.76 -8.51
N THR A 127 21.01 6.61 -7.97
CA THR A 127 22.40 6.34 -7.59
C THR A 127 23.27 5.99 -8.79
N ASN A 128 22.69 5.34 -9.80
CA ASN A 128 23.39 4.96 -11.02
C ASN A 128 22.42 4.96 -12.21
N LEU A 129 22.80 5.67 -13.27
CA LEU A 129 22.06 5.71 -14.54
C LEU A 129 22.92 5.06 -15.62
N ARG A 130 22.40 4.01 -16.26
CA ARG A 130 23.08 3.29 -17.35
C ARG A 130 22.20 3.24 -18.57
N PHE A 131 22.83 3.41 -19.73
CA PHE A 131 22.18 3.33 -21.03
C PHE A 131 22.65 2.09 -21.77
N HIS A 132 21.69 1.33 -22.30
CA HIS A 132 21.96 0.15 -23.11
C HIS A 132 21.41 0.41 -24.52
N PHE A 133 22.28 0.33 -25.52
CA PHE A 133 21.87 0.43 -26.92
C PHE A 133 21.56 -0.97 -27.43
N HIS A 134 20.33 -1.20 -27.87
CA HIS A 134 20.03 -2.36 -28.70
C HIS A 134 20.53 -2.04 -30.12
N LEU A 135 21.72 -2.54 -30.46
CA LEU A 135 22.14 -2.66 -31.85
C LEU A 135 21.27 -3.72 -32.52
N PHE A 136 20.29 -3.29 -33.32
CA PHE A 136 19.71 -4.16 -34.33
C PHE A 136 20.76 -4.35 -35.42
N VAL A 137 21.35 -5.55 -35.49
CA VAL A 137 22.17 -6.03 -36.61
C VAL A 137 21.24 -6.60 -37.68
#